data_AF-A0A5R8N942-F1
#
_entry.id   AF-A0A5R8N942-F1
#
_cell.length_a   1.000
_cell.length_b   1.000
_cell.length_c   1.000
_cell.angle_alpha   90.00
_cell.angle_beta   90.00
_cell.angle_gamma   90.00
#
_symmetry.space_group_name_H-M   'P 1'
#
loop_
_entity.id
_entity.type
_entity.pdbx_description
1 polymer ?
#
loop_
_entity_poly.entity_id
_entity_poly.type
_entity_poly.pdbx_seq_one_letter_code
_entity_poly.pdbx_strand_id
1 'polypeptide(L)'
;MELRHRGGRGPARHALRHLLRQSFTKGTDITDRQRLVAWGDELVKLHDGFRRDLAELRRSPRGADLRTHCLAFCDALHLHHEGEDRRLFPHLAAEHPELAEVLATLRAEHQVVARIMERVRRLLSEDSDVGPDVGPELDRLATELEAHLDHEEEQLVPVLNRLLDLPDDV
;
A
#
# COMPACT_ATOMS: atom_id res chain seq x y z
N MET A 1 -13.73 28.28 -85.75
CA MET A 1 -14.89 29.06 -85.28
C MET A 1 -14.95 28.90 -83.78
N GLU A 2 -14.54 29.92 -83.03
CA GLU A 2 -15.48 30.85 -82.34
C GLU A 2 -15.97 30.23 -81.00
N LEU A 3 -16.03 30.88 -79.85
CA LEU A 3 -15.81 32.25 -79.41
C LEU A 3 -15.54 32.21 -77.89
N ARG A 4 -14.79 33.20 -77.43
CA ARG A 4 -14.62 33.57 -76.02
C ARG A 4 -15.94 34.10 -75.44
N HIS A 5 -16.12 34.03 -74.12
CA HIS A 5 -16.54 35.14 -73.20
C HIS A 5 -16.82 34.55 -71.81
N ARG A 6 -15.97 34.74 -70.78
CA ARG A 6 -15.79 35.90 -69.87
C ARG A 6 -17.05 36.36 -69.11
N GLY A 7 -16.96 36.26 -67.78
CA GLY A 7 -17.63 37.10 -66.77
C GLY A 7 -17.83 36.31 -65.47
N GLY A 8 -17.45 36.74 -64.26
CA GLY A 8 -16.81 37.95 -63.76
C GLY A 8 -16.82 37.94 -62.21
N ARG A 9 -15.82 38.62 -61.60
CA ARG A 9 -15.77 39.38 -60.31
C ARG A 9 -16.56 38.83 -59.10
N GLY A 10 -16.00 38.67 -57.89
CA GLY A 10 -15.02 39.51 -57.19
C GLY A 10 -14.74 38.99 -55.74
N PRO A 11 -14.12 39.79 -54.85
CA PRO A 11 -13.01 39.33 -54.01
C PRO A 11 -13.25 39.37 -52.48
N ALA A 12 -12.50 38.56 -51.71
CA ALA A 12 -12.12 38.88 -50.34
C ALA A 12 -10.80 38.16 -49.98
N ARG A 13 -9.66 38.88 -50.01
CA ARG A 13 -8.90 39.28 -48.81
C ARG A 13 -8.31 38.06 -48.07
N HIS A 14 -7.15 37.55 -48.48
CA HIS A 14 -5.81 38.00 -48.07
C HIS A 14 -5.62 38.21 -46.57
N ALA A 15 -4.54 37.59 -46.08
CA ALA A 15 -3.97 37.63 -44.73
C ALA A 15 -4.65 36.67 -43.73
N LEU A 16 -3.97 35.79 -43.00
CA LEU A 16 -2.60 35.89 -42.54
C LEU A 16 -2.18 34.55 -41.88
N ARG A 17 -0.97 34.08 -42.22
CA ARG A 17 -0.04 33.30 -41.37
C ARG A 17 -0.40 31.87 -40.95
N HIS A 18 0.35 30.93 -41.55
CA HIS A 18 1.31 30.05 -40.88
C HIS A 18 1.16 29.80 -39.37
N LEU A 19 1.26 28.51 -39.00
CA LEU A 19 1.09 27.83 -37.70
C LEU A 19 -0.32 27.22 -37.60
N LEU A 20 -0.54 25.94 -37.88
CA LEU A 20 -0.03 24.81 -37.10
C LEU A 20 0.15 23.58 -38.01
N ARG A 21 1.41 23.21 -38.26
CA ARG A 21 1.80 21.90 -38.76
C ARG A 21 1.94 20.98 -37.53
N GLN A 22 1.58 19.71 -37.71
CA GLN A 22 1.86 18.54 -36.84
C GLN A 22 0.74 18.12 -35.87
N SER A 23 -0.34 17.60 -36.44
CA SER A 23 -1.09 16.52 -35.80
C SER A 23 -0.39 15.20 -36.11
N PHE A 24 0.22 14.58 -35.10
CA PHE A 24 0.44 13.14 -34.86
C PHE A 24 1.68 12.91 -33.99
N THR A 25 1.51 13.12 -32.68
CA THR A 25 2.23 12.38 -31.64
C THR A 25 1.18 11.92 -30.64
N LYS A 26 0.84 10.62 -30.67
CA LYS A 26 -0.02 9.97 -29.69
C LYS A 26 0.88 9.10 -28.80
N GLY A 27 0.97 9.46 -27.52
CA GLY A 27 1.19 8.49 -26.45
C GLY A 27 2.61 8.29 -25.93
N THR A 28 3.31 9.36 -25.57
CA THR A 28 4.21 9.33 -24.41
C THR A 28 3.54 10.29 -23.44
N ASP A 29 2.78 9.82 -22.45
CA ASP A 29 3.33 9.64 -21.11
C ASP A 29 2.32 8.90 -20.19
N ILE A 30 2.29 7.57 -20.32
CA ILE A 30 1.63 6.67 -19.34
C ILE A 30 2.63 6.29 -18.23
N THR A 31 3.93 6.46 -18.51
CA THR A 31 5.05 6.14 -17.63
C THR A 31 5.18 7.03 -16.40
N ASP A 32 4.65 8.26 -16.39
CA ASP A 32 4.67 9.15 -15.20
C ASP A 32 3.52 8.92 -14.21
N ARG A 33 2.43 8.23 -14.59
CA ARG A 33 1.24 8.17 -13.73
C ARG A 33 1.31 7.12 -12.62
N GLN A 34 2.13 6.08 -12.78
CA GLN A 34 2.33 5.02 -11.78
C GLN A 34 3.46 5.34 -10.79
N ARG A 35 4.36 6.27 -11.15
CA ARG A 35 5.29 6.94 -10.23
C ARG A 35 4.59 7.83 -9.17
N LEU A 36 3.26 8.02 -9.28
CA LEU A 36 2.45 8.87 -8.40
C LEU A 36 1.89 8.15 -7.17
N VAL A 37 2.04 6.82 -7.06
CA VAL A 37 1.77 6.09 -5.81
C VAL A 37 3.10 5.87 -5.12
N ALA A 38 3.40 6.69 -4.12
CA ALA A 38 4.51 6.47 -3.21
C ALA A 38 4.16 5.25 -2.35
N TRP A 39 4.55 4.04 -2.79
CA TRP A 39 4.17 2.78 -2.14
C TRP A 39 4.55 2.72 -0.65
N GLY A 40 5.66 3.34 -0.28
CA GLY A 40 6.04 3.49 1.12
C GLY A 40 5.05 4.36 1.90
N ASP A 41 4.48 5.40 1.29
CA ASP A 41 3.46 6.22 1.93
C ASP A 41 2.15 5.45 2.14
N GLU A 42 1.80 4.52 1.24
CA GLU A 42 0.65 3.63 1.42
C GLU A 42 0.89 2.60 2.53
N LEU A 43 2.11 2.06 2.64
CA LEU A 43 2.51 1.20 3.75
C LEU A 43 2.35 1.93 5.09
N VAL A 44 2.88 3.15 5.21
CA VAL A 44 2.75 3.98 6.43
C VAL A 44 1.29 4.24 6.79
N LYS A 45 0.42 4.55 5.81
CA LYS A 45 -1.02 4.75 6.08
C LYS A 45 -1.69 3.51 6.63
N LEU A 46 -1.33 2.34 6.08
CA LEU A 46 -1.85 1.06 6.52
C LEU A 46 -1.36 0.75 7.95
N HIS A 47 -0.07 0.96 8.24
CA HIS A 47 0.52 0.80 9.57
C HIS A 47 -0.11 1.72 10.62
N ASP A 48 -0.34 2.99 10.27
CA ASP A 48 -1.06 3.93 11.12
C ASP A 48 -2.48 3.46 11.45
N GLY A 49 -3.12 2.72 10.53
CA GLY A 49 -4.37 2.00 10.79
C GLY A 49 -4.21 0.99 11.92
N PHE A 50 -3.24 0.08 11.80
CA PHE A 50 -2.98 -0.91 12.84
C PHE A 50 -2.62 -0.31 14.20
N ARG A 51 -1.79 0.73 14.23
CA ARG A 51 -1.45 1.46 15.47
C ARG A 51 -2.70 2.01 16.15
N ARG A 52 -3.62 2.62 15.39
CA ARG A 52 -4.88 3.16 15.93
C ARG A 52 -5.81 2.07 16.44
N ASP A 53 -6.03 1.02 15.64
CA ASP A 53 -6.94 -0.07 15.98
C ASP A 53 -6.46 -0.81 17.23
N LEU A 54 -5.15 -1.08 17.33
CA LEU A 54 -4.56 -1.73 18.50
C LEU A 54 -4.65 -0.85 19.76
N ALA A 55 -4.45 0.46 19.62
CA ALA A 55 -4.63 1.41 20.72
C ALA A 55 -6.10 1.50 21.18
N GLU A 56 -7.07 1.30 20.28
CA GLU A 56 -8.49 1.18 20.63
C GLU A 56 -8.76 -0.13 21.38
N LEU A 57 -8.33 -1.28 20.83
CA LEU A 57 -8.50 -2.60 21.45
C LEU A 57 -8.00 -2.66 22.89
N ARG A 58 -6.86 -2.04 23.18
CA ARG A 58 -6.28 -1.98 24.54
C ARG A 58 -7.16 -1.22 25.54
N ARG A 59 -7.92 -0.22 25.07
CA ARG A 59 -8.80 0.63 25.90
C ARG A 59 -10.24 0.13 25.97
N SER A 60 -10.64 -0.75 25.06
CA SER A 60 -12.03 -1.21 24.98
C SER A 60 -12.44 -2.09 26.17
N PRO A 61 -13.69 -1.94 26.65
CA PRO A 61 -14.21 -2.78 27.72
C PRO A 61 -14.22 -4.25 27.28
N ARG A 62 -14.01 -5.16 28.24
CA ARG A 62 -14.03 -6.60 27.98
C ARG A 62 -15.45 -7.05 27.64
N GLY A 63 -15.60 -7.86 26.59
CA GLY A 63 -16.92 -8.33 26.12
C GLY A 63 -16.91 -8.81 24.67
N ALA A 64 -18.09 -9.15 24.14
CA ALA A 64 -18.28 -9.70 22.80
C ALA A 64 -17.80 -8.76 21.68
N ASP A 65 -17.95 -7.44 21.87
CA ASP A 65 -17.49 -6.43 20.91
C ASP A 65 -15.96 -6.41 20.81
N LEU A 66 -15.26 -6.48 21.95
CA LEU A 66 -13.80 -6.60 21.98
C LEU A 66 -13.35 -7.89 21.27
N ARG A 67 -14.01 -9.02 21.55
CA ARG A 67 -13.68 -10.30 20.89
C ARG A 67 -13.80 -10.18 19.38
N THR A 68 -14.91 -9.64 18.89
CA THR A 68 -15.16 -9.47 17.45
C THR A 68 -14.11 -8.57 16.82
N HIS A 69 -13.81 -7.44 17.46
CA HIS A 69 -12.81 -6.50 16.97
C HIS A 69 -11.39 -7.10 16.99
N CYS A 70 -10.98 -7.76 18.07
CA CYS A 70 -9.67 -8.43 18.16
C CYS A 70 -9.50 -9.49 17.05
N LEU A 71 -10.52 -10.30 16.78
CA LEU A 71 -10.43 -11.32 15.74
C LEU A 71 -10.30 -10.70 14.34
N ALA A 72 -11.08 -9.66 14.05
CA ALA A 72 -10.98 -8.93 12.78
C ALA A 72 -9.60 -8.27 12.60
N PHE A 73 -9.08 -7.64 13.65
CA PHE A 73 -7.72 -7.08 13.67
C PHE A 73 -6.66 -8.15 13.41
N CYS A 74 -6.74 -9.29 14.11
CA CYS A 74 -5.78 -10.38 13.94
C CYS A 74 -5.84 -10.99 12.53
N ASP A 75 -7.01 -11.02 11.89
CA ASP A 75 -7.17 -11.52 10.51
C ASP A 75 -6.55 -10.53 9.51
N ALA A 76 -6.83 -9.23 9.66
CA ALA A 76 -6.28 -8.19 8.81
C ALA A 76 -4.74 -8.13 8.90
N LEU A 77 -4.20 -8.14 10.11
CA LEU A 77 -2.75 -8.12 10.34
C LEU A 77 -2.07 -9.38 9.78
N HIS A 78 -2.71 -10.55 9.91
CA HIS A 78 -2.20 -11.78 9.32
C HIS A 78 -2.13 -11.71 7.79
N LEU A 79 -3.18 -11.20 7.13
CA LEU A 79 -3.21 -11.08 5.68
C LEU A 79 -2.18 -10.07 5.16
N HIS A 80 -1.95 -8.99 5.89
CA HIS A 80 -0.90 -8.02 5.59
C HIS A 80 0.49 -8.67 5.63
N HIS A 81 0.90 -9.26 6.78
CA HIS A 81 2.20 -9.92 6.89
C HIS A 81 2.35 -11.10 5.91
N GLU A 82 1.27 -11.84 5.63
CA GLU A 82 1.31 -12.92 4.63
C GLU A 82 1.55 -12.38 3.22
N GLY A 83 0.96 -11.23 2.88
CA GLY A 83 1.21 -10.54 1.62
C GLY A 83 2.67 -10.12 1.48
N GLU A 84 3.24 -9.57 2.54
CA GLU A 84 4.64 -9.17 2.58
C GLU A 84 5.58 -10.36 2.44
N ASP A 85 5.39 -11.39 3.27
CA ASP A 85 6.23 -12.58 3.30
C ASP A 85 6.25 -13.31 1.95
N ARG A 86 5.09 -13.40 1.29
CA ARG A 86 4.91 -14.20 0.08
C ARG A 86 5.11 -13.44 -1.21
N ARG A 87 4.97 -12.12 -1.21
CA ARG A 87 4.91 -11.32 -2.45
C ARG A 87 5.89 -10.16 -2.41
N LEU A 88 5.75 -9.23 -1.45
CA LEU A 88 6.61 -8.04 -1.38
C LEU A 88 8.07 -8.41 -1.11
N PHE A 89 8.36 -9.18 -0.06
CA PHE A 89 9.73 -9.48 0.35
C PHE A 89 10.49 -10.31 -0.70
N PRO A 90 9.90 -11.33 -1.37
CA PRO A 90 10.56 -11.98 -2.50
C PRO A 90 10.88 -11.04 -3.66
N HIS A 91 9.97 -10.11 -3.98
CA HIS A 91 10.21 -9.11 -5.02
C HIS A 91 11.37 -8.17 -4.63
N LEU A 92 11.35 -7.62 -3.42
CA LEU A 92 12.43 -6.79 -2.90
C LEU A 92 13.76 -7.54 -2.84
N ALA A 93 13.78 -8.82 -2.44
CA ALA A 93 15.01 -9.61 -2.41
C ALA A 93 15.62 -9.84 -3.80
N ALA A 94 14.79 -9.87 -4.86
CA ALA A 94 15.26 -10.04 -6.23
C ALA A 94 15.85 -8.74 -6.80
N GLU A 95 15.20 -7.59 -6.55
CA GLU A 95 15.61 -6.29 -7.07
C GLU A 95 16.66 -5.58 -6.19
N HIS A 96 16.65 -5.86 -4.88
CA HIS A 96 17.50 -5.24 -3.86
C HIS A 96 18.19 -6.30 -2.97
N PRO A 97 19.20 -7.03 -3.48
CA PRO A 97 19.90 -8.07 -2.71
C PRO A 97 20.55 -7.56 -1.41
N GLU A 98 20.86 -6.26 -1.33
CA GLU A 98 21.36 -5.60 -0.12
C GLU A 98 20.37 -5.64 1.05
N LEU A 99 19.08 -5.85 0.80
CA LEU A 99 18.05 -5.96 1.85
C LEU A 99 17.93 -7.37 2.44
N ALA A 100 18.71 -8.35 1.99
CA ALA A 100 18.52 -9.75 2.40
C ALA A 100 18.49 -9.96 3.93
N GLU A 101 19.36 -9.27 4.67
CA GLU A 101 19.44 -9.38 6.13
C GLU A 101 18.28 -8.65 6.83
N VAL A 102 17.86 -7.50 6.30
CA VAL A 102 16.67 -6.76 6.75
C VAL A 102 15.42 -7.62 6.58
N LEU A 103 15.20 -8.17 5.38
CA LEU A 103 14.02 -8.99 5.08
C LEU A 103 14.00 -10.31 5.88
N ALA A 104 15.17 -10.84 6.26
CA ALA A 104 15.24 -11.99 7.17
C ALA A 104 14.81 -11.60 8.59
N THR A 105 15.19 -10.39 9.03
CA THR A 105 14.83 -9.84 10.34
C THR A 105 13.32 -9.56 10.44
N LEU A 106 12.74 -8.88 9.44
CA LEU A 106 11.30 -8.61 9.37
C LEU A 106 10.47 -9.90 9.42
N ARG A 107 10.88 -10.95 8.69
CA ARG A 107 10.23 -12.28 8.78
C ARG A 107 10.30 -12.89 10.18
N ALA A 108 11.40 -12.70 10.90
CA ALA A 108 11.53 -13.20 12.26
C ALA A 108 10.60 -12.44 13.22
N GLU A 109 10.44 -11.13 13.02
CA GLU A 109 9.50 -10.28 13.75
C GLU A 109 8.04 -10.67 13.45
N HIS A 110 7.68 -10.92 12.18
CA HIS A 110 6.37 -11.47 11.80
C HIS A 110 6.02 -12.74 12.57
N GLN A 111 7.00 -13.65 12.76
CA GLN A 111 6.78 -14.87 13.54
C GLN A 111 6.56 -14.58 15.03
N VAL A 112 7.20 -13.56 15.60
CA VAL A 112 6.94 -13.12 16.99
C VAL A 112 5.51 -12.62 17.11
N VAL A 113 5.11 -11.70 16.23
CA VAL A 113 3.75 -11.13 16.20
C VAL A 113 2.71 -12.23 16.01
N ALA A 114 2.91 -13.15 15.06
CA ALA A 114 2.00 -14.26 14.78
C ALA A 114 1.78 -15.16 16.01
N ARG A 115 2.84 -15.46 16.78
CA ARG A 115 2.71 -16.26 18.02
C ARG A 115 1.88 -15.55 19.08
N ILE A 116 2.00 -14.23 19.19
CA ILE A 116 1.22 -13.43 20.14
C ILE A 116 -0.25 -13.39 19.68
N MET A 117 -0.51 -13.15 18.39
CA MET A 117 -1.86 -13.21 17.84
C MET A 117 -2.53 -14.57 18.05
N GLU A 118 -1.81 -15.68 17.88
CA GLU A 118 -2.35 -17.01 18.15
C GLU A 118 -2.76 -17.17 19.63
N ARG A 119 -1.96 -16.61 20.54
CA ARG A 119 -2.27 -16.63 21.97
C ARG A 119 -3.48 -15.76 22.30
N VAL A 120 -3.59 -14.57 21.71
CA VAL A 120 -4.78 -13.70 21.82
C VAL A 120 -6.04 -14.46 21.34
N ARG A 121 -5.98 -15.10 20.17
CA ARG A 121 -7.11 -15.89 19.63
C ARG A 121 -7.52 -17.02 20.57
N ARG A 122 -6.56 -17.72 21.16
CA ARG A 122 -6.82 -18.81 22.11
C ARG A 122 -7.53 -18.31 23.36
N LEU A 123 -7.04 -17.22 23.95
CA LEU A 123 -7.67 -16.59 25.12
C LEU A 123 -9.11 -16.13 24.83
N LEU A 124 -9.36 -15.64 23.62
CA LEU A 124 -10.70 -15.23 23.18
C LEU A 124 -11.63 -16.41 22.79
N SER A 125 -11.09 -17.62 22.67
CA SER A 125 -11.85 -18.84 22.33
C SER A 125 -12.28 -19.61 23.58
N GLU A 126 -11.63 -19.37 24.72
CA GLU A 126 -11.97 -19.97 26.01
C GLU A 126 -13.23 -19.25 26.56
N ASP A 127 -14.42 -19.72 26.17
CA ASP A 127 -15.71 -19.26 26.69
C ASP A 127 -15.78 -19.50 28.20
N SER A 128 -15.43 -18.49 28.98
CA SER A 128 -15.83 -18.42 30.38
C SER A 128 -16.07 -16.97 30.78
N ASP A 129 -17.10 -16.76 31.59
CA ASP A 129 -17.41 -15.49 32.27
C ASP A 129 -16.22 -14.94 33.10
N VAL A 130 -15.16 -15.74 33.25
CA VAL A 130 -13.92 -15.48 34.00
C VAL A 130 -12.69 -15.90 33.17
N GLY A 131 -12.74 -15.76 31.85
CA GLY A 131 -11.61 -16.09 30.97
C GLY A 131 -10.35 -15.30 31.36
N PRO A 132 -9.13 -15.79 31.05
CA PRO A 132 -7.91 -15.06 31.37
C PRO A 132 -7.92 -13.69 30.69
N ASP A 133 -7.50 -12.65 31.41
CA ASP A 133 -7.47 -11.30 30.84
C ASP A 133 -6.56 -11.27 29.60
N VAL A 134 -7.13 -10.87 28.46
CA VAL A 134 -6.42 -10.70 27.19
C VAL A 134 -5.54 -9.46 27.19
N GLY A 135 -5.75 -8.54 28.15
CA GLY A 135 -5.03 -7.27 28.27
C GLY A 135 -3.51 -7.38 28.19
N PRO A 136 -2.85 -8.22 29.01
CA PRO A 136 -1.40 -8.40 28.95
C PRO A 136 -0.87 -8.86 27.58
N GLU A 137 -1.60 -9.71 26.86
CA GLU A 137 -1.19 -10.13 25.51
C GLU A 137 -1.44 -9.01 24.48
N LEU A 138 -2.46 -8.16 24.66
CA LEU A 138 -2.64 -6.97 23.82
C LEU A 138 -1.55 -5.91 24.06
N ASP A 139 -1.11 -5.73 25.31
CA ASP A 139 0.02 -4.84 25.63
C ASP A 139 1.33 -5.37 25.03
N ARG A 140 1.54 -6.68 25.09
CA ARG A 140 2.68 -7.33 24.44
C ARG A 140 2.60 -7.20 22.92
N LEU A 141 1.43 -7.43 22.34
CA LEU A 141 1.21 -7.26 20.90
C LEU A 141 1.52 -5.83 20.47
N ALA A 142 1.08 -4.83 21.23
CA ALA A 142 1.41 -3.42 20.93
C ALA A 142 2.91 -3.16 20.96
N THR A 143 3.61 -3.65 21.99
CA THR A 143 5.06 -3.47 22.10
C THR A 143 5.81 -4.05 20.90
N GLU A 144 5.48 -5.29 20.52
CA GLU A 144 6.21 -6.01 19.47
C GLU A 144 5.79 -5.55 18.08
N LEU A 145 4.49 -5.28 17.87
CA LEU A 145 3.99 -4.79 16.58
C LEU A 145 4.48 -3.37 16.32
N GLU A 146 4.37 -2.43 17.26
CA GLU A 146 4.83 -1.06 17.04
C GLU A 146 6.33 -1.01 16.74
N ALA A 147 7.15 -1.80 17.46
CA ALA A 147 8.58 -1.91 17.18
C ALA A 147 8.87 -2.49 15.78
N HIS A 148 8.11 -3.50 15.37
CA HIS A 148 8.20 -4.09 14.04
C HIS A 148 7.81 -3.09 12.94
N LEU A 149 6.67 -2.42 13.05
CA LEU A 149 6.20 -1.44 12.07
C LEU A 149 7.18 -0.27 11.93
N ASP A 150 7.76 0.21 13.04
CA ASP A 150 8.78 1.27 13.04
C ASP A 150 10.04 0.82 12.30
N HIS A 151 10.50 -0.41 12.56
CA HIS A 151 11.67 -0.97 11.89
C HIS A 151 11.43 -1.19 10.39
N GLU A 152 10.27 -1.72 10.01
CA GLU A 152 9.92 -1.91 8.61
C GLU A 152 9.85 -0.58 7.87
N GLU A 153 9.19 0.42 8.44
CA GLU A 153 9.08 1.75 7.83
C GLU A 153 10.45 2.39 7.64
N GLU A 154 11.32 2.31 8.66
CA GLU A 154 12.69 2.84 8.57
C GLU A 154 13.48 2.22 7.42
N GLN A 155 13.36 0.91 7.23
CA GLN A 155 14.15 0.19 6.23
C GLN A 155 13.54 0.22 4.83
N LEU A 156 12.22 0.06 4.70
CA LEU A 156 11.57 -0.22 3.43
C LEU A 156 10.95 1.02 2.78
N VAL A 157 10.41 1.99 3.53
CA VAL A 157 9.76 3.19 2.94
C VAL A 157 10.68 3.93 1.96
N PRO A 158 11.97 4.18 2.28
CA PRO A 158 12.87 4.86 1.33
C PRO A 158 13.08 4.08 0.04
N VAL A 159 13.02 2.74 0.09
CA VAL A 159 13.16 1.86 -1.09
C VAL A 159 11.87 1.85 -1.89
N LEU A 160 10.73 1.60 -1.23
CA LEU A 160 9.40 1.52 -1.84
C LEU A 160 9.02 2.82 -2.55
N ASN A 161 9.34 3.98 -1.98
CA ASN A 161 9.08 5.28 -2.60
C ASN A 161 9.96 5.58 -3.83
N ARG A 162 10.96 4.74 -4.13
CA ARG A 162 11.76 4.81 -5.37
C ARG A 162 11.34 3.79 -6.42
N LEU A 163 10.46 2.83 -6.08
CA LEU A 163 9.95 1.86 -7.03
C LEU A 163 8.99 2.54 -8.02
N LEU A 164 9.19 2.25 -9.31
CA LEU A 164 8.39 2.83 -10.39
C LEU A 164 7.16 1.98 -10.74
N ASP A 165 7.17 0.72 -10.32
CA ASP A 165 6.10 -0.26 -10.49
C ASP A 165 6.25 -1.34 -9.40
N LEU A 166 5.13 -1.72 -8.78
CA LEU A 166 5.02 -2.98 -8.04
C LEU A 166 4.01 -3.84 -8.82
N PRO A 167 4.24 -5.16 -8.93
CA PRO A 167 3.26 -6.04 -9.53
C PRO A 167 1.87 -5.83 -8.92
N ASP A 168 0.80 -5.88 -9.74
CA ASP A 168 -0.60 -5.73 -9.28
C ASP A 168 -0.99 -6.76 -8.18
N ASP A 169 -0.19 -7.82 -8.03
CA ASP A 169 -0.39 -8.89 -7.07
C ASP A 169 0.48 -8.77 -5.81
N VAL A 170 1.31 -7.73 -5.61
CA VAL A 170 1.96 -7.46 -4.32
C VAL A 170 0.96 -6.84 -3.36
#